data_AF-A0AA88NMB0-F1
#
_entry.id   AF-A0AA88NMB0-F1
#
_cell.length_a   1.000
_cell.length_b   1.000
_cell.length_c   1.000
_cell.angle_alpha   90.00
_cell.angle_beta   90.00
_cell.angle_gamma   90.00
#
_symmetry.space_group_name_H-M   'P 1'
#
loop_
_entity.id
_entity.type
_entity.pdbx_description
1 polymer ?
#
loop_
_entity_poly.entity_id
_entity_poly.type
_entity_poly.pdbx_seq_one_letter_code
_entity_poly.pdbx_strand_id
1 'polypeptide(L)'
;MKTKSREIKTMCRAVYLLLAGSSKFSESASVSIRRRNSKYARELMEKPSTSPRASLEERKGLVEDGGMLRGAEGGDVDTRTPRKSSSSHSSRKSFRLDYRLEEEVTKSYRDKHGRWANPWPTWRFPSYSMLLRFMLLDKNHSNVPTSKEALDSELPVMEPYFVQNPDLSDSGPGLRVTWLGHATVLVEMDGLNILTDPVFSQRASPFQFMGPKRYRGPPCTVEQLPRIDAVVISHSHYDHLDAGSVASLNARFGGELRWFVPLGLLDWLAKMGCENVMELDWWEENCVPGHDDVTFVCTPSQHWSKRTALDDNKSLWGSWSILGPEHRFFFAGDTGYCASFQEIGRRFGPFDLAAIPIGAYLPRKAVQIHQDLQAKQSVAIHWGTFALAYEYYLEPPVRLREALEKKGLKPESFFTLHHGESRHIATQDRDVLH
;
A
#
# COMPACT_ATOMS: atom_id res chain seq x y z
N MET A 1 1.73 13.36 39.60
CA MET A 1 0.86 13.99 38.57
C MET A 1 1.59 14.64 37.38
N LYS A 2 2.89 14.96 37.41
CA LYS A 2 3.58 15.65 36.30
C LYS A 2 4.01 14.78 35.09
N THR A 3 3.79 13.47 35.13
CA THR A 3 4.22 12.51 34.08
C THR A 3 3.19 12.24 32.97
N LYS A 4 1.89 12.36 33.22
CA LYS A 4 0.81 12.12 32.23
C LYS A 4 0.67 13.19 31.13
N SER A 5 1.42 14.29 31.20
CA SER A 5 1.29 15.44 30.27
C SER A 5 2.23 15.39 29.06
N ARG A 6 3.06 14.34 28.92
CA ARG A 6 4.07 14.23 27.84
C ARG A 6 3.70 13.28 26.70
N GLU A 7 2.63 12.50 26.82
CA GLU A 7 2.21 11.50 25.81
C GLU A 7 1.35 12.07 24.68
N ILE A 8 1.07 13.39 24.68
CA ILE A 8 0.12 14.03 23.76
C ILE A 8 0.79 15.24 23.08
N LYS A 9 1.80 14.96 22.27
CA LYS A 9 2.36 15.85 21.26
C LYS A 9 2.78 15.01 20.04
N THR A 10 2.60 15.59 18.85
CA THR A 10 3.03 15.11 17.52
C THR A 10 1.96 14.42 16.66
N MET A 11 1.43 15.17 15.68
CA MET A 11 0.81 14.70 14.43
C MET A 11 0.59 15.85 13.41
N CYS A 12 1.24 17.01 13.58
CA CYS A 12 0.59 18.29 13.26
C CYS A 12 1.08 19.04 12.01
N ARG A 13 2.11 18.60 11.28
CA ARG A 13 2.58 19.34 10.08
C ARG A 13 1.92 18.92 8.77
N ALA A 14 1.63 17.63 8.59
CA ALA A 14 0.81 17.15 7.46
C ALA A 14 -0.60 17.77 7.50
N VAL A 15 -1.19 17.87 8.71
CA VAL A 15 -2.57 18.35 8.94
C VAL A 15 -2.79 19.81 8.51
N TYR A 16 -1.80 20.71 8.63
CA TYR A 16 -2.01 22.13 8.29
C TYR A 16 -2.14 22.38 6.79
N LEU A 17 -1.39 21.64 5.96
CA LEU A 17 -1.40 21.82 4.50
C LEU A 17 -2.70 21.31 3.86
N LEU A 18 -3.45 20.47 4.58
CA LEU A 18 -4.83 20.07 4.26
C LEU A 18 -5.86 21.19 4.51
N LEU A 19 -5.53 22.21 5.31
CA LEU A 19 -6.44 23.29 5.71
C LEU A 19 -6.13 24.62 5.01
N ALA A 20 -4.85 24.96 4.85
CA ALA A 20 -4.42 26.24 4.25
C ALA A 20 -4.75 26.37 2.75
N GLY A 21 -4.97 25.24 2.04
CA GLY A 21 -5.37 25.22 0.64
C GLY A 21 -6.84 25.59 0.38
N SER A 22 -7.66 25.72 1.43
CA SER A 22 -9.12 25.92 1.30
C SER A 22 -9.61 27.34 1.63
N SER A 23 -8.74 28.20 2.17
CA SER A 23 -9.13 29.53 2.69
C SER A 23 -8.67 30.71 1.83
N LYS A 24 -8.31 30.46 0.57
CA LYS A 24 -8.10 31.48 -0.48
C LYS A 24 -8.71 30.95 -1.78
N PHE A 25 -9.31 31.84 -2.57
CA PHE A 25 -10.17 31.55 -3.73
C PHE A 25 -11.60 31.07 -3.42
N SER A 26 -12.35 31.88 -2.65
CA SER A 26 -13.80 32.02 -2.83
C SER A 26 -14.19 33.36 -3.50
N GLU A 27 -13.25 33.96 -4.23
CA GLU A 27 -13.43 35.19 -5.02
C GLU A 27 -12.44 35.16 -6.21
N SER A 28 -12.84 35.77 -7.33
CA SER A 28 -12.12 35.93 -8.61
C SER A 28 -11.71 34.67 -9.41
N ALA A 29 -12.64 34.15 -10.23
CA ALA A 29 -12.32 33.34 -11.42
C ALA A 29 -13.40 33.38 -12.52
N SER A 30 -13.96 34.56 -12.83
CA SER A 30 -14.97 34.75 -13.89
C SER A 30 -14.40 35.44 -15.13
N VAL A 31 -13.42 34.83 -15.82
CA VAL A 31 -12.83 35.38 -17.06
C VAL A 31 -12.58 34.29 -18.12
N SER A 32 -13.42 34.30 -19.15
CA SER A 32 -13.11 34.03 -20.57
C SER A 32 -11.99 33.02 -20.93
N ILE A 33 -12.40 31.86 -21.47
CA ILE A 33 -11.67 31.21 -22.58
C ILE A 33 -12.58 31.13 -23.80
N ARG A 34 -12.33 31.99 -24.79
CA ARG A 34 -13.03 32.02 -26.08
C ARG A 34 -12.05 31.62 -27.20
N ARG A 35 -12.39 30.55 -27.92
CA ARG A 35 -12.03 30.26 -29.33
C ARG A 35 -10.55 30.36 -29.78
N ARG A 36 -9.97 29.20 -30.10
CA ARG A 36 -9.10 28.84 -31.24
C ARG A 36 -8.93 27.30 -31.15
N ASN A 37 -9.03 26.48 -32.20
CA ASN A 37 -8.85 26.68 -33.64
C ASN A 37 -9.94 25.99 -34.49
N SER A 38 -10.02 26.37 -35.75
CA SER A 38 -10.74 25.66 -36.81
C SER A 38 -9.80 25.30 -37.95
N LYS A 39 -9.86 24.07 -38.48
CA LYS A 39 -9.85 23.72 -39.92
C LYS A 39 -9.82 22.20 -40.08
N TYR A 40 -10.35 21.73 -41.23
CA TYR A 40 -10.61 20.33 -41.59
C TYR A 40 -11.73 19.67 -40.75
N ALA A 41 -12.78 19.07 -41.33
CA ALA A 41 -13.20 19.02 -42.74
C ALA A 41 -14.73 19.16 -42.87
N ARG A 42 -15.21 19.59 -44.04
CA ARG A 42 -16.62 19.65 -44.43
C ARG A 42 -16.85 18.64 -45.55
N GLU A 43 -17.75 17.70 -45.34
CA GLU A 43 -18.52 16.87 -46.30
C GLU A 43 -19.15 15.74 -45.45
N LEU A 44 -20.43 15.36 -45.53
CA LEU A 44 -21.60 15.84 -46.28
C LEU A 44 -22.81 15.89 -45.33
N MET A 45 -23.80 16.74 -45.62
CA MET A 45 -25.14 16.63 -45.03
C MET A 45 -26.14 16.21 -46.09
N GLU A 46 -26.68 15.01 -45.98
CA GLU A 46 -28.04 14.71 -46.45
C GLU A 46 -28.78 13.95 -45.35
N LYS A 47 -29.99 14.42 -45.02
CA LYS A 47 -31.00 13.65 -44.29
C LYS A 47 -31.93 13.04 -45.34
N PRO A 48 -32.60 11.93 -45.00
CA PRO A 48 -34.04 12.10 -44.84
C PRO A 48 -34.57 11.59 -43.51
N SER A 49 -35.77 12.07 -43.19
CA SER A 49 -36.60 11.58 -42.10
C SER A 49 -37.34 10.32 -42.52
N THR A 50 -37.60 9.41 -41.57
CA THR A 50 -38.95 8.89 -41.23
C THR A 50 -38.85 7.85 -40.11
N SER A 51 -39.95 7.70 -39.36
CA SER A 51 -40.19 6.62 -38.40
C SER A 51 -41.40 5.81 -38.91
N PRO A 52 -41.47 4.50 -38.64
CA PRO A 52 -42.46 4.06 -37.65
C PRO A 52 -41.99 2.93 -36.71
N ARG A 53 -42.82 2.65 -35.70
CA ARG A 53 -42.67 1.63 -34.65
C ARG A 53 -43.07 0.21 -35.09
N ALA A 54 -42.41 -0.82 -34.54
CA ALA A 54 -42.94 -2.13 -34.09
C ALA A 54 -41.75 -2.91 -33.47
N SER A 55 -41.67 -3.29 -32.18
CA SER A 55 -42.48 -4.20 -31.34
C SER A 55 -42.24 -5.71 -31.58
N LEU A 56 -41.53 -6.34 -30.61
CA LEU A 56 -41.66 -7.72 -30.09
C LEU A 56 -41.69 -8.93 -31.05
N GLU A 57 -40.78 -9.89 -30.85
CA GLU A 57 -41.11 -11.18 -30.19
C GLU A 57 -39.86 -12.01 -29.82
N GLU A 58 -39.96 -12.78 -28.72
CA GLU A 58 -39.06 -13.90 -28.40
C GLU A 58 -39.42 -15.15 -29.21
N ARG A 59 -38.50 -16.10 -29.39
CA ARG A 59 -38.86 -17.53 -29.49
C ARG A 59 -37.73 -18.49 -29.08
N LYS A 60 -38.11 -19.56 -28.39
CA LYS A 60 -37.28 -20.71 -27.94
C LYS A 60 -37.63 -21.98 -28.73
N GLY A 61 -36.72 -22.96 -28.73
CA GLY A 61 -36.90 -24.37 -29.15
C GLY A 61 -35.56 -24.93 -29.68
N LEU A 62 -34.88 -25.92 -29.09
CA LEU A 62 -35.20 -27.35 -28.79
C LEU A 62 -35.32 -28.21 -30.09
N VAL A 63 -34.35 -29.10 -30.40
CA VAL A 63 -34.36 -30.60 -30.21
C VAL A 63 -35.02 -31.35 -31.42
N GLU A 64 -34.67 -32.55 -31.92
CA GLU A 64 -33.85 -33.76 -31.55
C GLU A 64 -32.98 -34.20 -32.79
N ASP A 65 -31.78 -34.81 -32.72
CA ASP A 65 -31.39 -36.27 -32.62
C ASP A 65 -31.50 -37.15 -33.91
N GLY A 66 -30.65 -38.20 -34.04
CA GLY A 66 -30.95 -39.42 -34.85
C GLY A 66 -29.87 -40.07 -35.76
N GLY A 67 -29.18 -41.12 -35.27
CA GLY A 67 -28.68 -42.32 -36.02
C GLY A 67 -27.40 -42.21 -36.89
N MET A 68 -26.42 -43.14 -37.01
CA MET A 68 -26.12 -44.54 -36.59
C MET A 68 -25.87 -45.49 -37.79
N LEU A 69 -24.76 -46.27 -37.77
CA LEU A 69 -24.47 -47.61 -38.37
C LEU A 69 -22.93 -47.84 -38.44
N ARG A 70 -22.32 -48.73 -37.62
CA ARG A 70 -22.00 -50.18 -37.83
C ARG A 70 -21.02 -50.54 -38.97
N GLY A 71 -19.91 -51.20 -38.59
CA GLY A 71 -18.97 -51.96 -39.44
C GLY A 71 -17.77 -52.43 -38.60
N ALA A 72 -17.24 -53.65 -38.80
CA ALA A 72 -16.19 -54.25 -37.97
C ALA A 72 -15.18 -55.06 -38.81
N GLU A 73 -13.92 -55.16 -38.35
CA GLU A 73 -13.07 -56.38 -38.37
C GLU A 73 -11.60 -56.10 -37.94
N GLY A 74 -11.02 -57.06 -37.18
CA GLY A 74 -9.61 -57.53 -37.26
C GLY A 74 -8.39 -56.63 -36.95
N GLY A 75 -7.44 -57.16 -36.16
CA GLY A 75 -6.00 -56.88 -36.36
C GLY A 75 -5.14 -56.45 -35.16
N ASP A 76 -4.63 -57.44 -34.43
CA ASP A 76 -3.31 -57.56 -33.73
C ASP A 76 -2.58 -56.42 -32.97
N VAL A 77 -1.60 -56.83 -32.15
CA VAL A 77 -0.88 -56.03 -31.14
C VAL A 77 0.56 -55.70 -31.57
N ASP A 78 0.98 -54.43 -31.53
CA ASP A 78 2.26 -53.99 -30.91
C ASP A 78 2.32 -52.47 -30.64
N THR A 79 3.40 -52.04 -29.99
CA THR A 79 3.62 -50.85 -29.18
C THR A 79 4.13 -49.62 -29.92
N ARG A 80 3.50 -48.45 -29.68
CA ARG A 80 4.14 -47.20 -29.16
C ARG A 80 3.14 -46.04 -29.08
N THR A 81 3.20 -45.31 -27.96
CA THR A 81 2.31 -44.18 -27.55
C THR A 81 2.27 -43.00 -28.55
N PRO A 82 1.12 -42.30 -28.72
CA PRO A 82 0.89 -41.13 -27.85
C PRO A 82 -0.58 -40.70 -27.53
N ARG A 83 -0.68 -39.88 -26.47
CA ARG A 83 -1.67 -38.79 -26.22
C ARG A 83 -3.10 -39.09 -25.66
N LYS A 84 -3.34 -38.36 -24.55
CA LYS A 84 -4.54 -37.57 -24.15
C LYS A 84 -5.62 -38.17 -23.23
N SER A 85 -5.91 -37.37 -22.19
CA SER A 85 -7.17 -37.16 -21.48
C SER A 85 -7.89 -38.36 -20.86
N SER A 86 -7.59 -38.61 -19.58
CA SER A 86 -8.64 -38.92 -18.60
C SER A 86 -8.89 -37.70 -17.73
N SER A 87 -10.14 -37.24 -17.69
CA SER A 87 -10.60 -36.11 -16.87
C SER A 87 -10.80 -36.54 -15.42
N SER A 88 -9.73 -36.70 -14.66
CA SER A 88 -9.84 -36.78 -13.21
C SER A 88 -10.19 -35.39 -12.66
N HIS A 89 -11.35 -35.27 -12.01
CA HIS A 89 -11.65 -34.14 -11.12
C HIS A 89 -10.67 -34.17 -9.93
N SER A 90 -9.47 -33.65 -10.13
CA SER A 90 -8.60 -33.28 -9.01
C SER A 90 -9.29 -32.16 -8.26
N SER A 91 -9.80 -32.47 -7.07
CA SER A 91 -10.38 -31.46 -6.18
C SER A 91 -9.36 -30.35 -5.99
N ARG A 92 -9.68 -29.13 -6.40
CA ARG A 92 -8.87 -27.94 -6.15
C ARG A 92 -8.76 -27.74 -4.64
N LYS A 93 -7.73 -28.33 -4.03
CA LYS A 93 -7.23 -27.94 -2.71
C LYS A 93 -6.57 -26.58 -2.89
N SER A 94 -7.36 -25.52 -2.93
CA SER A 94 -6.84 -24.17 -2.69
C SER A 94 -6.11 -24.22 -1.36
N PHE A 95 -4.88 -23.70 -1.31
CA PHE A 95 -4.06 -23.65 -0.11
C PHE A 95 -4.55 -22.54 0.83
N ARG A 96 -5.84 -22.61 1.21
CA ARG A 96 -6.44 -21.78 2.24
C ARG A 96 -5.85 -22.22 3.57
N LEU A 97 -4.77 -21.56 3.96
CA LEU A 97 -4.18 -21.65 5.28
C LEU A 97 -5.29 -21.33 6.29
N ASP A 98 -5.61 -22.27 7.19
CA ASP A 98 -6.82 -22.17 8.02
C ASP A 98 -6.58 -21.28 9.26
N TYR A 99 -6.25 -20.01 9.02
CA TYR A 99 -6.15 -18.96 10.06
C TYR A 99 -7.52 -18.41 10.48
N ARG A 100 -8.61 -19.09 10.08
CA ARG A 100 -9.99 -18.74 10.45
C ARG A 100 -10.37 -19.31 11.80
N LEU A 101 -9.47 -19.16 12.77
CA LEU A 101 -9.86 -19.13 14.17
C LEU A 101 -10.96 -18.08 14.33
N GLU A 102 -12.09 -18.49 14.91
CA GLU A 102 -13.19 -17.60 15.29
C GLU A 102 -12.81 -16.75 16.52
N GLU A 103 -11.62 -16.15 16.51
CA GLU A 103 -11.24 -15.16 17.52
C GLU A 103 -12.03 -13.87 17.30
N GLU A 104 -12.53 -13.30 18.39
CA GLU A 104 -13.07 -11.94 18.38
C GLU A 104 -11.94 -10.95 18.06
N VAL A 105 -11.87 -10.54 16.80
CA VAL A 105 -10.96 -9.51 16.30
C VAL A 105 -11.61 -8.13 16.34
N THR A 106 -10.80 -7.08 16.57
CA THR A 106 -11.30 -5.70 16.54
C THR A 106 -11.79 -5.34 15.13
N LYS A 107 -13.09 -5.16 14.95
CA LYS A 107 -13.71 -4.78 13.67
C LYS A 107 -13.66 -3.27 13.46
N SER A 108 -13.66 -2.86 12.19
CA SER A 108 -13.88 -1.46 11.81
C SER A 108 -15.32 -1.04 12.17
N TYR A 109 -15.57 0.25 12.35
CA TYR A 109 -16.92 0.78 12.50
C TYR A 109 -16.98 2.26 12.08
N ARG A 110 -18.19 2.71 11.76
CA ARG A 110 -18.48 4.11 11.45
C ARG A 110 -19.23 4.77 12.60
N ASP A 111 -18.97 6.06 12.80
CA ASP A 111 -19.72 6.88 13.74
C ASP A 111 -21.13 7.23 13.23
N LYS A 112 -21.90 7.95 14.06
CA LYS A 112 -23.24 8.46 13.73
C LYS A 112 -23.29 9.44 12.54
N HIS A 113 -22.14 9.87 12.02
CA HIS A 113 -22.00 10.74 10.85
C HIS A 113 -21.50 9.97 9.61
N GLY A 114 -21.38 8.64 9.70
CA GLY A 114 -20.90 7.79 8.61
C GLY A 114 -19.40 7.86 8.37
N ARG A 115 -18.63 8.47 9.29
CA ARG A 115 -17.16 8.54 9.21
C ARG A 115 -16.55 7.35 9.95
N TRP A 116 -15.47 6.79 9.43
CA TRP A 116 -14.72 5.74 10.10
C TRP A 116 -14.19 6.23 11.45
N ALA A 117 -14.33 5.39 12.47
CA ALA A 117 -14.00 5.75 13.84
C ALA A 117 -12.95 4.80 14.41
N ASN A 118 -12.10 5.35 15.25
CA ASN A 118 -11.03 4.60 15.88
C ASN A 118 -11.58 3.87 17.12
N PRO A 119 -11.41 2.54 17.25
CA PRO A 119 -12.01 1.77 18.35
C PRO A 119 -11.23 1.84 19.66
N TRP A 120 -9.94 2.19 19.64
CA TRP A 120 -9.09 2.10 20.84
C TRP A 120 -9.19 3.39 21.68
N PRO A 121 -9.38 3.31 23.02
CA PRO A 121 -9.52 4.48 23.90
C PRO A 121 -8.21 5.27 24.07
N THR A 122 -7.10 4.72 23.59
CA THR A 122 -5.80 5.38 23.42
C THR A 122 -5.81 6.45 22.33
N TRP A 123 -6.74 6.37 21.36
CA TRP A 123 -6.84 7.34 20.29
C TRP A 123 -7.33 8.71 20.78
N ARG A 124 -6.70 9.76 20.24
CA ARG A 124 -7.12 11.16 20.42
C ARG A 124 -6.99 11.86 19.07
N PHE A 125 -8.11 12.30 18.51
CA PHE A 125 -8.09 13.07 17.28
C PHE A 125 -7.32 14.40 17.49
N PRO A 126 -6.43 14.82 16.57
CA PRO A 126 -5.71 16.09 16.70
C PRO A 126 -6.66 17.29 16.74
N SER A 127 -6.86 17.89 17.93
CA SER A 127 -7.73 19.07 18.06
C SER A 127 -7.15 20.29 17.33
N TYR A 128 -8.02 21.15 16.75
CA TYR A 128 -7.60 22.40 16.10
C TYR A 128 -6.77 23.31 17.01
N SER A 129 -7.06 23.36 18.31
CA SER A 129 -6.27 24.12 19.30
C SER A 129 -4.88 23.52 19.53
N MET A 130 -4.74 22.20 19.48
CA MET A 130 -3.43 21.52 19.53
C MET A 130 -2.63 21.80 18.26
N LEU A 131 -3.28 21.80 17.09
CA LEU A 131 -2.66 22.15 15.81
C LEU A 131 -2.14 23.60 15.83
N LEU A 132 -2.97 24.54 16.27
CA LEU A 132 -2.61 25.96 16.36
C LEU A 132 -1.46 26.18 17.37
N ARG A 133 -1.51 25.51 18.53
CA ARG A 133 -0.42 25.51 19.52
C ARG A 133 0.88 24.96 18.94
N PHE A 134 0.82 23.85 18.20
CA PHE A 134 1.99 23.26 17.55
C PHE A 134 2.61 24.21 16.52
N MET A 135 1.80 24.94 15.75
CA MET A 135 2.30 25.93 14.79
C MET A 135 2.91 27.19 15.44
N LEU A 136 2.28 27.71 16.49
CA LEU A 136 2.66 29.00 17.08
C LEU A 136 3.68 28.90 18.21
N LEU A 137 3.74 27.77 18.93
CA LEU A 137 4.46 27.65 20.21
C LEU A 137 5.47 26.51 20.29
N ASP A 138 5.34 25.46 19.48
CA ASP A 138 6.36 24.42 19.40
C ASP A 138 7.42 24.82 18.37
N LYS A 139 8.68 24.86 18.80
CA LYS A 139 9.81 25.21 17.94
C LYS A 139 10.12 24.03 17.00
N ASN A 140 10.44 24.32 15.74
CA ASN A 140 10.94 23.30 14.84
C ASN A 140 12.34 22.87 15.26
N HIS A 141 12.49 21.62 15.72
CA HIS A 141 13.79 21.02 16.08
C HIS A 141 14.30 20.04 15.01
N SER A 142 13.68 20.01 13.82
CA SER A 142 14.03 19.03 12.78
C SER A 142 15.48 19.09 12.32
N ASN A 143 16.09 20.28 12.36
CA ASN A 143 17.49 20.60 12.01
C ASN A 143 18.02 19.83 10.79
N VAL A 144 17.19 19.72 9.75
CA VAL A 144 17.55 19.10 8.47
C VAL A 144 18.60 20.00 7.80
N PRO A 145 19.80 19.50 7.46
CA PRO A 145 20.81 20.30 6.78
C PRO A 145 20.31 20.83 5.44
N THR A 146 20.72 22.04 5.09
CA THR A 146 20.43 22.65 3.78
C THR A 146 21.48 22.31 2.72
N SER A 147 22.70 21.95 3.13
CA SER A 147 23.76 21.47 2.25
C SER A 147 23.46 20.04 1.80
N LYS A 148 23.69 19.78 0.50
CA LYS A 148 23.52 18.44 -0.06
C LYS A 148 24.56 17.49 0.53
N GLU A 149 25.77 17.96 0.73
CA GLU A 149 26.96 17.22 1.16
C GLU A 149 26.77 16.63 2.56
N ALA A 150 26.18 17.42 3.48
CA ALA A 150 25.87 16.93 4.83
C ALA A 150 24.73 15.90 4.83
N LEU A 151 23.71 16.09 3.98
CA LEU A 151 22.64 15.10 3.82
C LEU A 151 23.13 13.82 3.14
N ASP A 152 24.03 13.92 2.15
CA ASP A 152 24.60 12.77 1.46
C ASP A 152 25.56 11.97 2.37
N SER A 153 26.23 12.64 3.31
CA SER A 153 27.09 11.99 4.32
C SER A 153 26.32 11.21 5.39
N GLU A 154 25.15 11.70 5.82
CA GLU A 154 24.36 11.10 6.92
C GLU A 154 23.23 10.19 6.40
N LEU A 155 22.67 10.53 5.24
CA LEU A 155 21.56 9.86 4.55
C LEU A 155 21.88 9.77 3.04
N PRO A 156 22.84 8.93 2.65
CA PRO A 156 23.14 8.66 1.26
C PRO A 156 21.90 8.11 0.54
N VAL A 157 21.70 8.55 -0.69
CA VAL A 157 20.72 7.98 -1.62
C VAL A 157 21.49 7.09 -2.58
N MET A 158 21.34 5.79 -2.39
CA MET A 158 21.97 4.75 -3.20
C MET A 158 21.11 4.41 -4.40
N GLU A 159 21.75 3.97 -5.48
CA GLU A 159 21.06 3.45 -6.66
C GLU A 159 20.62 1.99 -6.40
N PRO A 160 19.33 1.62 -6.53
CA PRO A 160 18.86 0.28 -6.21
C PRO A 160 19.48 -0.81 -7.11
N TYR A 161 19.59 -2.03 -6.59
CA TYR A 161 20.25 -3.14 -7.31
C TYR A 161 19.63 -3.42 -8.69
N PHE A 162 18.31 -3.27 -8.83
CA PHE A 162 17.57 -3.49 -10.08
C PHE A 162 17.79 -2.39 -11.13
N VAL A 163 18.30 -1.21 -10.74
CA VAL A 163 18.71 -0.16 -11.68
C VAL A 163 20.13 -0.46 -12.18
N GLN A 164 21.00 -0.92 -11.28
CA GLN A 164 22.37 -1.33 -11.62
C GLN A 164 22.40 -2.61 -12.49
N ASN A 165 21.48 -3.56 -12.22
CA ASN A 165 21.39 -4.85 -12.89
C ASN A 165 19.92 -5.15 -13.27
N PRO A 166 19.39 -4.57 -14.38
CA PRO A 166 18.00 -4.77 -14.79
C PRO A 166 17.63 -6.23 -15.08
N ASP A 167 18.59 -7.07 -15.47
CA ASP A 167 18.37 -8.50 -15.72
C ASP A 167 18.08 -9.32 -14.44
N LEU A 168 18.25 -8.72 -13.25
CA LEU A 168 17.90 -9.32 -11.94
C LEU A 168 16.58 -8.76 -11.37
N SER A 169 15.76 -8.11 -12.21
CA SER A 169 14.52 -7.43 -11.81
C SER A 169 13.31 -8.35 -11.58
N ASP A 170 13.39 -9.61 -12.01
CA ASP A 170 12.41 -10.63 -11.64
C ASP A 170 12.53 -10.99 -10.15
N SER A 171 11.38 -11.30 -9.54
CA SER A 171 11.26 -11.80 -8.17
C SER A 171 12.05 -13.09 -7.98
N GLY A 172 13.28 -12.96 -7.47
CA GLY A 172 14.13 -14.10 -7.15
C GLY A 172 13.59 -14.94 -5.99
N PRO A 173 14.12 -16.16 -5.78
CA PRO A 173 13.74 -16.98 -4.63
C PRO A 173 14.12 -16.28 -3.31
N GLY A 174 13.27 -16.46 -2.29
CA GLY A 174 13.43 -15.85 -0.98
C GLY A 174 12.61 -14.57 -0.79
N LEU A 175 12.94 -13.83 0.26
CA LEU A 175 12.33 -12.56 0.63
C LEU A 175 13.39 -11.44 0.53
N ARG A 176 13.14 -10.42 -0.29
CA ARG A 176 14.01 -9.23 -0.43
C ARG A 176 13.19 -7.96 -0.17
N VAL A 177 13.82 -6.96 0.45
CA VAL A 177 13.22 -5.64 0.67
C VAL A 177 14.17 -4.55 0.21
N THR A 178 13.64 -3.54 -0.47
CA THR A 178 14.36 -2.32 -0.89
C THR A 178 13.62 -1.08 -0.38
N TRP A 179 14.29 -0.18 0.35
CA TRP A 179 13.66 1.02 0.88
C TRP A 179 13.77 2.21 -0.09
N LEU A 180 12.64 2.60 -0.70
CA LEU A 180 12.59 3.71 -1.66
C LEU A 180 12.34 5.08 -0.98
N GLY A 181 12.37 5.11 0.34
CA GLY A 181 12.17 6.28 1.18
C GLY A 181 10.76 6.39 1.74
N HIS A 182 10.64 7.11 2.86
CA HIS A 182 9.40 7.28 3.63
C HIS A 182 8.74 5.93 3.95
N ALA A 183 7.47 5.74 3.61
CA ALA A 183 6.74 4.48 3.75
C ALA A 183 6.78 3.61 2.48
N THR A 184 7.51 4.02 1.44
CA THR A 184 7.67 3.24 0.22
C THR A 184 8.77 2.19 0.36
N VAL A 185 8.38 0.92 0.45
CA VAL A 185 9.27 -0.23 0.25
C VAL A 185 8.81 -1.04 -0.96
N LEU A 186 9.77 -1.51 -1.74
CA LEU A 186 9.59 -2.63 -2.65
C LEU A 186 9.90 -3.91 -1.87
N VAL A 187 8.98 -4.87 -1.88
CA VAL A 187 9.14 -6.19 -1.28
C VAL A 187 8.97 -7.23 -2.37
N GLU A 188 9.86 -8.19 -2.39
CA GLU A 188 9.91 -9.26 -3.38
C GLU A 188 9.81 -10.57 -2.60
N MET A 189 8.72 -11.31 -2.81
CA MET A 189 8.39 -12.53 -2.05
C MET A 189 7.49 -13.43 -2.87
N ASP A 190 7.69 -14.76 -2.78
CA ASP A 190 6.77 -15.77 -3.33
C ASP A 190 6.37 -15.52 -4.81
N GLY A 191 7.31 -15.03 -5.62
CA GLY A 191 7.11 -14.71 -7.04
C GLY A 191 6.46 -13.37 -7.36
N LEU A 192 6.13 -12.54 -6.34
CA LEU A 192 5.52 -11.22 -6.50
C LEU A 192 6.47 -10.07 -6.12
N ASN A 193 6.39 -8.98 -6.89
CA ASN A 193 6.97 -7.68 -6.58
C ASN A 193 5.88 -6.73 -6.09
N ILE A 194 5.96 -6.34 -4.82
CA ILE A 194 4.93 -5.63 -4.07
C ILE A 194 5.46 -4.27 -3.62
N LEU A 195 4.71 -3.21 -3.90
CA LEU A 195 5.10 -1.83 -3.60
C LEU A 195 4.15 -1.21 -2.56
N THR A 196 4.68 -0.74 -1.44
CA THR A 196 3.87 -0.11 -0.38
C THR A 196 3.82 1.42 -0.57
N ASP A 197 2.67 2.06 -0.30
CA ASP A 197 2.51 3.52 -0.21
C ASP A 197 3.45 4.35 -1.11
N PRO A 198 3.35 4.22 -2.46
CA PRO A 198 4.33 4.76 -3.38
C PRO A 198 4.29 6.29 -3.46
N VAL A 199 5.40 6.94 -3.09
CA VAL A 199 5.59 8.39 -3.23
C VAL A 199 6.94 8.70 -3.90
N PHE A 200 6.88 8.95 -5.20
CA PHE A 200 8.00 9.40 -6.04
C PHE A 200 8.01 10.93 -6.23
N SER A 201 6.88 11.61 -5.99
CA SER A 201 6.78 13.07 -6.05
C SER A 201 7.72 13.80 -5.07
N GLN A 202 8.04 15.05 -5.40
CA GLN A 202 8.90 15.92 -4.57
C GLN A 202 8.18 16.48 -3.35
N ARG A 203 6.85 16.64 -3.38
CA ARG A 203 6.03 17.07 -2.24
C ARG A 203 4.87 16.13 -1.97
N ALA A 204 4.66 15.85 -0.69
CA ALA A 204 3.47 15.19 -0.15
C ALA A 204 2.33 16.21 0.02
N SER A 205 1.66 16.58 -1.07
CA SER A 205 0.72 17.71 -1.09
C SER A 205 -0.25 17.64 -2.27
N PRO A 206 -1.45 18.24 -2.17
CA PRO A 206 -2.31 18.48 -3.34
C PRO A 206 -1.66 19.38 -4.41
N PHE A 207 -0.59 20.11 -4.06
CA PHE A 207 0.08 21.05 -4.94
C PHE A 207 1.61 20.84 -4.92
N GLN A 208 2.29 20.92 -6.06
CA GLN A 208 3.77 20.79 -6.08
C GLN A 208 4.52 22.09 -5.73
N PHE A 209 3.82 23.23 -5.60
CA PHE A 209 4.42 24.51 -5.21
C PHE A 209 4.42 24.77 -3.68
N MET A 210 3.49 24.17 -2.93
CA MET A 210 3.39 24.26 -1.46
C MET A 210 3.26 22.87 -0.84
N GLY A 211 3.63 22.67 0.41
CA GLY A 211 3.59 21.35 1.06
C GLY A 211 4.94 20.89 1.61
N PRO A 212 5.00 19.74 2.29
CA PRO A 212 6.24 19.19 2.81
C PRO A 212 7.04 18.69 1.61
N LYS A 213 8.19 19.30 1.35
CA LYS A 213 9.14 18.80 0.35
C LYS A 213 9.99 17.70 1.00
N ARG A 214 10.25 16.61 0.28
CA ARG A 214 11.24 15.62 0.70
C ARG A 214 12.65 16.24 0.68
N TYR A 215 13.47 15.92 1.68
CA TYR A 215 14.87 16.35 1.74
C TYR A 215 15.83 15.29 1.18
N ARG A 216 15.38 14.04 1.04
CA ARG A 216 16.01 12.98 0.23
C ARG A 216 15.09 12.61 -0.92
N GLY A 217 15.62 12.56 -2.14
CA GLY A 217 14.84 12.17 -3.33
C GLY A 217 14.42 10.70 -3.30
N PRO A 218 13.57 10.24 -4.23
CA PRO A 218 13.43 8.81 -4.47
C PRO A 218 14.75 8.28 -5.10
N PRO A 219 15.19 7.05 -4.78
CA PRO A 219 16.44 6.49 -5.30
C PRO A 219 16.34 6.00 -6.76
N CYS A 220 15.13 5.90 -7.30
CA CYS A 220 14.86 5.57 -8.71
C CYS A 220 13.60 6.32 -9.19
N THR A 221 13.37 6.36 -10.50
CA THR A 221 12.09 6.79 -11.08
C THR A 221 11.09 5.63 -11.17
N VAL A 222 9.84 5.92 -11.56
CA VAL A 222 8.80 4.88 -11.75
C VAL A 222 9.13 4.00 -12.96
N GLU A 223 9.81 4.54 -13.97
CA GLU A 223 10.26 3.84 -15.18
C GLU A 223 11.41 2.87 -14.91
N GLN A 224 12.19 3.12 -13.85
CA GLN A 224 13.34 2.30 -13.43
C GLN A 224 12.95 1.14 -12.49
N LEU A 225 11.71 1.08 -12.00
CA LEU A 225 11.26 -0.04 -11.17
C LEU A 225 11.30 -1.37 -11.95
N PRO A 226 11.39 -2.53 -11.25
CA PRO A 226 11.09 -3.83 -11.86
C PRO A 226 9.60 -3.92 -12.27
N ARG A 227 9.14 -5.09 -12.74
CA ARG A 227 7.71 -5.41 -12.77
C ARG A 227 7.12 -5.18 -11.37
N ILE A 228 5.92 -4.60 -11.26
CA ILE A 228 5.19 -4.46 -9.99
C ILE A 228 3.83 -5.13 -10.17
N ASP A 229 3.58 -6.18 -9.40
CA ASP A 229 2.33 -6.96 -9.48
C ASP A 229 1.23 -6.37 -8.59
N ALA A 230 1.64 -5.83 -7.43
CA ALA A 230 0.74 -5.30 -6.43
C ALA A 230 1.24 -3.98 -5.84
N VAL A 231 0.33 -3.02 -5.69
CA VAL A 231 0.52 -1.87 -4.78
C VAL A 231 -0.44 -2.01 -3.60
N VAL A 232 0.08 -1.87 -2.37
CA VAL A 232 -0.75 -1.74 -1.16
C VAL A 232 -0.74 -0.30 -0.66
N ILE A 233 -1.92 0.27 -0.44
CA ILE A 233 -2.11 1.61 0.15
C ILE A 233 -2.57 1.45 1.60
N SER A 234 -1.91 2.07 2.57
CA SER A 234 -2.33 1.99 3.97
C SER A 234 -3.46 2.94 4.33
N HIS A 235 -3.45 4.17 3.79
CA HIS A 235 -4.45 5.21 4.08
C HIS A 235 -4.32 6.40 3.13
N SER A 236 -5.16 7.43 3.30
CA SER A 236 -5.35 8.47 2.29
C SER A 236 -4.42 9.68 2.35
N HIS A 237 -3.45 9.80 3.26
CA HIS A 237 -2.63 11.02 3.36
C HIS A 237 -1.70 11.20 2.14
N TYR A 238 -1.27 12.44 1.85
CA TYR A 238 -0.51 12.75 0.62
C TYR A 238 0.92 12.21 0.60
N ASP A 239 1.46 11.84 1.76
CA ASP A 239 2.75 11.16 1.92
C ASP A 239 2.63 9.63 1.84
N HIS A 240 1.43 9.09 1.60
CA HIS A 240 1.18 7.65 1.42
C HIS A 240 0.40 7.33 0.13
N LEU A 241 -0.49 8.23 -0.29
CA LEU A 241 -1.25 8.16 -1.55
C LEU A 241 -0.96 9.40 -2.40
N ASP A 242 0.14 9.36 -3.16
CA ASP A 242 0.54 10.43 -4.08
C ASP A 242 -0.10 10.27 -5.47
N ALA A 243 -0.81 11.31 -5.92
CA ALA A 243 -1.48 11.30 -7.23
C ALA A 243 -0.50 11.25 -8.41
N GLY A 244 0.71 11.82 -8.27
CA GLY A 244 1.74 11.73 -9.31
C GLY A 244 2.22 10.29 -9.49
N SER A 245 2.55 9.62 -8.38
CA SER A 245 2.97 8.23 -8.35
C SER A 245 1.89 7.27 -8.87
N VAL A 246 0.63 7.47 -8.47
CA VAL A 246 -0.52 6.69 -8.99
C VAL A 246 -0.63 6.84 -10.50
N ALA A 247 -0.58 8.07 -11.02
CA ALA A 247 -0.66 8.32 -12.46
C ALA A 247 0.50 7.67 -13.24
N SER A 248 1.74 7.81 -12.77
CA SER A 248 2.92 7.20 -13.41
C SER A 248 2.91 5.67 -13.35
N LEU A 249 2.53 5.08 -12.22
CA LEU A 249 2.43 3.62 -12.08
C LEU A 249 1.34 3.05 -12.98
N ASN A 250 0.16 3.67 -12.99
CA ASN A 250 -0.95 3.26 -13.85
C ASN A 250 -0.63 3.43 -15.34
N ALA A 251 0.08 4.50 -15.72
CA ALA A 251 0.53 4.72 -17.09
C ALA A 251 1.59 3.71 -17.55
N ARG A 252 2.40 3.16 -16.62
CA ARG A 252 3.43 2.16 -16.94
C ARG A 252 2.90 0.72 -16.98
N PHE A 253 2.10 0.33 -15.99
CA PHE A 253 1.71 -1.07 -15.76
C PHE A 253 0.23 -1.36 -16.10
N GLY A 254 -0.62 -0.34 -16.25
CA GLY A 254 -2.01 -0.50 -16.64
C GLY A 254 -2.80 -1.48 -15.76
N GLY A 255 -3.61 -2.32 -16.38
CA GLY A 255 -4.45 -3.32 -15.71
C GLY A 255 -3.72 -4.53 -15.14
N GLU A 256 -2.43 -4.73 -15.47
CA GLU A 256 -1.62 -5.82 -14.90
C GLU A 256 -1.31 -5.54 -13.42
N LEU A 257 -1.09 -4.27 -13.05
CA LEU A 257 -0.87 -3.85 -11.67
C LEU A 257 -2.17 -3.87 -10.86
N ARG A 258 -2.20 -4.68 -9.80
CA ARG A 258 -3.31 -4.70 -8.83
C ARG A 258 -3.11 -3.71 -7.70
N TRP A 259 -4.12 -2.88 -7.45
CA TRP A 259 -4.15 -1.94 -6.33
C TRP A 259 -4.98 -2.50 -5.18
N PHE A 260 -4.41 -2.60 -3.98
CA PHE A 260 -5.09 -3.02 -2.76
C PHE A 260 -5.25 -1.81 -1.83
N VAL A 261 -6.50 -1.47 -1.49
CA VAL A 261 -6.83 -0.21 -0.77
C VAL A 261 -7.89 -0.43 0.33
N PRO A 262 -7.85 0.32 1.45
CA PRO A 262 -8.92 0.32 2.43
C PRO A 262 -10.23 0.91 1.90
N LEU A 263 -11.37 0.47 2.46
CA LEU A 263 -12.72 0.98 2.14
C LEU A 263 -12.82 2.51 2.00
N GLY A 264 -13.44 2.98 0.91
CA GLY A 264 -13.65 4.39 0.58
C GLY A 264 -12.56 5.02 -0.31
N LEU A 265 -11.68 4.23 -0.93
CA LEU A 265 -10.64 4.69 -1.88
C LEU A 265 -10.83 4.21 -3.32
N LEU A 266 -11.68 3.20 -3.57
CA LEU A 266 -11.98 2.64 -4.90
C LEU A 266 -12.37 3.72 -5.91
N ASP A 267 -13.34 4.56 -5.55
CA ASP A 267 -13.81 5.68 -6.40
C ASP A 267 -12.69 6.68 -6.71
N TRP A 268 -11.75 6.91 -5.79
CA TRP A 268 -10.62 7.81 -6.02
C TRP A 268 -9.59 7.21 -6.97
N LEU A 269 -9.22 5.92 -6.78
CA LEU A 269 -8.32 5.19 -7.70
C LEU A 269 -8.95 5.05 -9.11
N ALA A 270 -10.25 4.72 -9.19
CA ALA A 270 -10.96 4.61 -10.47
C ALA A 270 -11.00 5.95 -11.23
N LYS A 271 -11.16 7.08 -10.51
CA LYS A 271 -11.05 8.44 -11.09
C LYS A 271 -9.64 8.81 -11.56
N MET A 272 -8.61 8.14 -11.05
CA MET A 272 -7.23 8.24 -11.56
C MET A 272 -6.98 7.31 -12.77
N GLY A 273 -7.98 6.54 -13.20
CA GLY A 273 -7.89 5.61 -14.33
C GLY A 273 -7.36 4.22 -13.96
N CYS A 274 -7.30 3.86 -12.68
CA CYS A 274 -6.89 2.52 -12.25
C CYS A 274 -8.06 1.54 -12.38
N GLU A 275 -7.88 0.52 -13.22
CA GLU A 275 -8.94 -0.46 -13.55
C GLU A 275 -8.94 -1.67 -12.61
N ASN A 276 -7.75 -2.14 -12.19
CA ASN A 276 -7.58 -3.32 -11.35
C ASN A 276 -7.40 -2.93 -9.88
N VAL A 277 -8.51 -2.57 -9.23
CA VAL A 277 -8.54 -2.11 -7.83
C VAL A 277 -9.36 -3.06 -6.97
N MET A 278 -8.79 -3.45 -5.83
CA MET A 278 -9.43 -4.24 -4.79
C MET A 278 -9.53 -3.43 -3.51
N GLU A 279 -10.76 -3.15 -3.10
CA GLU A 279 -11.07 -2.38 -1.91
C GLU A 279 -11.54 -3.33 -0.80
N LEU A 280 -10.95 -3.23 0.39
CA LEU A 280 -11.13 -4.17 1.50
C LEU A 280 -11.39 -3.47 2.84
N ASP A 281 -12.25 -4.08 3.66
CA ASP A 281 -12.36 -3.80 5.09
C ASP A 281 -11.27 -4.52 5.89
N TRP A 282 -11.12 -4.18 7.17
CA TRP A 282 -10.26 -4.93 8.07
C TRP A 282 -10.70 -6.39 8.16
N TRP A 283 -9.71 -7.28 8.07
CA TRP A 283 -9.80 -8.73 8.04
C TRP A 283 -10.40 -9.34 6.77
N GLU A 284 -10.69 -8.53 5.74
CA GLU A 284 -11.01 -9.05 4.40
C GLU A 284 -9.73 -9.39 3.62
N GLU A 285 -9.83 -10.44 2.81
CA GLU A 285 -8.73 -11.11 2.11
C GLU A 285 -8.93 -11.06 0.58
N ASN A 286 -7.85 -10.91 -0.19
CA ASN A 286 -7.83 -11.16 -1.64
C ASN A 286 -6.42 -11.58 -2.10
N CYS A 287 -6.24 -11.91 -3.38
CA CYS A 287 -4.94 -12.32 -3.96
C CYS A 287 -4.62 -11.48 -5.22
N VAL A 288 -3.47 -11.68 -5.86
CA VAL A 288 -3.26 -11.21 -7.25
C VAL A 288 -3.77 -12.30 -8.20
N PRO A 289 -4.54 -11.98 -9.27
CA PRO A 289 -5.06 -13.01 -10.17
C PRO A 289 -3.92 -13.83 -10.81
N GLY A 290 -3.96 -15.15 -10.65
CA GLY A 290 -2.89 -16.05 -11.10
C GLY A 290 -1.82 -16.35 -10.03
N HIS A 291 -1.86 -15.65 -8.90
CA HIS A 291 -1.05 -15.88 -7.69
C HIS A 291 -1.99 -16.07 -6.49
N ASP A 292 -2.91 -17.03 -6.62
CA ASP A 292 -3.98 -17.33 -5.64
C ASP A 292 -3.45 -17.87 -4.30
N ASP A 293 -2.16 -18.21 -4.24
CA ASP A 293 -1.40 -18.68 -3.08
C ASP A 293 -0.81 -17.57 -2.22
N VAL A 294 -0.69 -16.33 -2.73
CA VAL A 294 -0.29 -15.16 -1.95
C VAL A 294 -1.52 -14.32 -1.56
N THR A 295 -1.86 -14.34 -0.28
CA THR A 295 -3.04 -13.66 0.26
C THR A 295 -2.68 -12.31 0.86
N PHE A 296 -3.36 -11.25 0.40
CA PHE A 296 -3.31 -9.89 0.92
C PHE A 296 -4.51 -9.67 1.84
N VAL A 297 -4.25 -9.35 3.10
CA VAL A 297 -5.28 -9.07 4.11
C VAL A 297 -5.13 -7.63 4.59
N CYS A 298 -6.19 -6.82 4.45
CA CYS A 298 -6.23 -5.51 5.08
C CYS A 298 -6.44 -5.70 6.59
N THR A 299 -5.66 -5.05 7.43
CA THR A 299 -5.63 -5.29 8.89
C THR A 299 -5.73 -3.99 9.68
N PRO A 300 -6.18 -4.02 10.95
CA PRO A 300 -6.38 -2.78 11.70
C PRO A 300 -5.09 -2.04 12.05
N SER A 301 -5.15 -0.72 11.98
CA SER A 301 -4.09 0.16 12.48
C SER A 301 -4.70 1.36 13.21
N GLN A 302 -4.01 1.94 14.19
CA GLN A 302 -4.49 3.14 14.91
C GLN A 302 -4.02 4.42 14.22
N HIS A 303 -4.81 4.85 13.23
CA HIS A 303 -4.60 6.08 12.48
C HIS A 303 -5.93 6.76 12.12
N TRP A 304 -5.94 7.51 11.02
CA TRP A 304 -7.06 8.29 10.46
C TRP A 304 -6.76 8.62 8.97
N SER A 305 -7.73 9.15 8.24
CA SER A 305 -7.60 9.49 6.80
C SER A 305 -8.14 10.89 6.51
N LYS A 306 -7.47 11.68 5.66
CA LYS A 306 -7.95 12.98 5.12
C LYS A 306 -7.21 13.34 3.84
N ARG A 307 -7.86 14.01 2.89
CA ARG A 307 -7.24 14.63 1.68
C ARG A 307 -7.71 16.07 1.44
N THR A 308 -8.87 16.46 1.94
CA THR A 308 -9.48 17.77 1.75
C THR A 308 -10.05 18.30 3.07
N ALA A 309 -10.56 19.53 3.08
CA ALA A 309 -11.13 20.11 4.29
C ALA A 309 -12.33 19.33 4.87
N LEU A 310 -13.04 18.53 4.07
CA LEU A 310 -14.37 17.96 4.40
C LEU A 310 -14.44 16.42 4.39
N ASP A 311 -13.32 15.71 4.23
CA ASP A 311 -13.28 14.25 4.04
C ASP A 311 -12.63 13.43 5.16
N ASP A 312 -12.44 14.03 6.35
CA ASP A 312 -11.90 13.35 7.53
C ASP A 312 -12.61 11.99 7.75
N ASN A 313 -11.84 10.92 7.68
CA ASN A 313 -12.30 9.54 7.86
C ASN A 313 -13.47 9.12 6.96
N LYS A 314 -13.58 9.68 5.74
CA LYS A 314 -14.50 9.14 4.72
C LYS A 314 -13.99 7.83 4.11
N SER A 315 -12.67 7.68 4.00
CA SER A 315 -12.01 6.41 3.77
C SER A 315 -11.43 5.83 5.06
N LEU A 316 -11.28 4.52 5.08
CA LEU A 316 -10.63 3.75 6.12
C LEU A 316 -9.10 3.96 6.05
N TRP A 317 -8.39 3.40 7.02
CA TRP A 317 -6.94 3.30 7.11
C TRP A 317 -6.61 1.92 7.65
N GLY A 318 -5.42 1.39 7.41
CA GLY A 318 -5.03 0.08 7.92
C GLY A 318 -3.55 -0.23 7.76
N SER A 319 -3.23 -1.48 8.04
CA SER A 319 -1.99 -2.16 7.73
C SER A 319 -2.27 -3.31 6.77
N TRP A 320 -1.23 -3.95 6.23
CA TRP A 320 -1.36 -5.08 5.32
C TRP A 320 -0.59 -6.28 5.85
N SER A 321 -1.26 -7.43 5.94
CA SER A 321 -0.62 -8.73 6.15
C SER A 321 -0.61 -9.47 4.82
N ILE A 322 0.57 -9.82 4.33
CA ILE A 322 0.78 -10.50 3.05
C ILE A 322 1.36 -11.88 3.35
N LEU A 323 0.64 -12.92 2.92
CA LEU A 323 0.80 -14.29 3.37
C LEU A 323 1.04 -15.18 2.15
N GLY A 324 2.31 -15.51 1.88
CA GLY A 324 2.70 -16.47 0.86
C GLY A 324 2.91 -17.89 1.41
N PRO A 325 3.19 -18.87 0.52
CA PRO A 325 3.53 -20.24 0.93
C PRO A 325 4.86 -20.35 1.69
N GLU A 326 5.88 -19.57 1.31
CA GLU A 326 7.21 -19.59 1.94
C GLU A 326 7.37 -18.48 2.97
N HIS A 327 6.92 -17.26 2.66
CA HIS A 327 7.16 -16.06 3.47
C HIS A 327 5.89 -15.32 3.91
N ARG A 328 6.02 -14.57 5.01
CA ARG A 328 4.99 -13.62 5.47
C ARG A 328 5.58 -12.23 5.70
N PHE A 329 4.98 -11.23 5.08
CA PHE A 329 5.35 -9.82 5.21
C PHE A 329 4.21 -9.01 5.86
N PHE A 330 4.57 -8.09 6.75
CA PHE A 330 3.64 -7.13 7.34
C PHE A 330 4.04 -5.69 7.01
N PHE A 331 3.09 -4.89 6.52
CA PHE A 331 3.26 -3.45 6.32
C PHE A 331 2.35 -2.68 7.27
N ALA A 332 2.95 -1.99 8.25
CA ALA A 332 2.20 -1.30 9.30
C ALA A 332 1.45 -0.04 8.84
N GLY A 333 1.75 0.47 7.64
CA GLY A 333 1.31 1.79 7.21
C GLY A 333 1.83 2.88 8.13
N ASP A 334 1.04 3.93 8.34
CA ASP A 334 1.27 4.88 9.43
C ASP A 334 0.35 4.58 10.61
N THR A 335 0.93 4.44 11.81
CA THR A 335 0.16 3.93 12.96
C THR A 335 0.73 4.29 14.34
N GLY A 336 -0.17 4.60 15.28
CA GLY A 336 0.12 4.58 16.71
C GLY A 336 -0.02 3.16 17.28
N TYR A 337 0.54 2.91 18.47
CA TYR A 337 0.41 1.60 19.10
C TYR A 337 -1.02 1.31 19.56
N CYS A 338 -1.55 0.13 19.22
CA CYS A 338 -2.87 -0.38 19.65
C CYS A 338 -2.86 -1.90 19.86
N ALA A 339 -3.93 -2.45 20.43
CA ALA A 339 -4.01 -3.86 20.79
C ALA A 339 -4.04 -4.81 19.58
N SER A 340 -4.53 -4.37 18.42
CA SER A 340 -4.69 -5.24 17.26
C SER A 340 -3.40 -5.77 16.66
N PHE A 341 -2.22 -5.23 16.99
CA PHE A 341 -0.96 -5.88 16.62
C PHE A 341 -0.80 -7.27 17.26
N GLN A 342 -1.38 -7.50 18.45
CA GLN A 342 -1.44 -8.82 19.10
C GLN A 342 -2.51 -9.74 18.50
N GLU A 343 -3.60 -9.16 17.95
CA GLU A 343 -4.61 -9.92 17.18
C GLU A 343 -3.99 -10.40 15.85
N ILE A 344 -3.33 -9.49 15.12
CA ILE A 344 -2.60 -9.76 13.88
C ILE A 344 -1.50 -10.80 14.11
N GLY A 345 -0.66 -10.64 15.14
CA GLY A 345 0.42 -11.57 15.46
C GLY A 345 -0.07 -12.97 15.86
N ARG A 346 -1.18 -13.08 16.61
CA ARG A 346 -1.79 -14.39 16.91
C ARG A 346 -2.38 -15.08 15.68
N ARG A 347 -3.04 -14.31 14.80
CA ARG A 347 -3.78 -14.86 13.66
C ARG A 347 -2.88 -15.18 12.46
N PHE A 348 -1.84 -14.38 12.24
CA PHE A 348 -1.02 -14.42 11.03
C PHE A 348 0.48 -14.60 11.30
N GLY A 349 0.93 -14.47 12.54
CA GLY A 349 2.33 -14.64 12.90
C GLY A 349 2.81 -16.10 12.87
N PRO A 350 4.13 -16.32 13.00
CA PRO A 350 5.18 -15.30 12.96
C PRO A 350 5.35 -14.72 11.54
N PHE A 351 5.70 -13.43 11.45
CA PHE A 351 6.07 -12.79 10.19
C PHE A 351 7.59 -12.87 9.97
N ASP A 352 8.04 -13.05 8.73
CA ASP A 352 9.48 -13.06 8.42
C ASP A 352 10.04 -11.63 8.42
N LEU A 353 9.28 -10.68 7.86
CA LEU A 353 9.61 -9.26 7.85
C LEU A 353 8.40 -8.39 8.17
N ALA A 354 8.60 -7.34 8.96
CA ALA A 354 7.61 -6.26 9.13
C ALA A 354 8.22 -4.88 8.82
N ALA A 355 7.58 -4.10 7.96
CA ALA A 355 7.91 -2.69 7.72
C ALA A 355 7.11 -1.80 8.68
N ILE A 356 7.80 -1.15 9.63
CA ILE A 356 7.19 -0.47 10.79
C ILE A 356 7.65 1.01 10.87
N PRO A 357 6.74 1.98 11.02
CA PRO A 357 7.10 3.40 11.07
C PRO A 357 7.86 3.74 12.35
N ILE A 358 9.02 4.38 12.18
CA ILE A 358 9.82 4.93 13.28
C ILE A 358 9.90 6.46 13.27
N GLY A 359 9.36 7.16 12.26
CA GLY A 359 9.39 8.64 12.18
C GLY A 359 8.09 9.31 12.63
N ALA A 360 8.08 10.65 12.65
CA ALA A 360 6.93 11.50 12.98
C ALA A 360 6.26 11.18 14.32
N TYR A 361 7.02 11.30 15.41
CA TYR A 361 6.61 10.75 16.71
C TYR A 361 7.26 11.37 17.95
N LEU A 362 6.55 11.26 19.08
CA LEU A 362 7.11 11.09 20.42
C LEU A 362 5.98 10.68 21.39
N PRO A 363 5.97 9.47 22.00
CA PRO A 363 6.73 8.24 21.70
C PRO A 363 5.85 7.13 21.08
N ARG A 364 6.30 6.50 19.99
CA ARG A 364 5.68 5.30 19.38
C ARG A 364 6.38 4.06 19.93
N LYS A 365 5.62 2.99 20.19
CA LYS A 365 6.15 1.71 20.66
C LYS A 365 6.55 0.79 19.49
N ALA A 366 7.36 1.25 18.53
CA ALA A 366 7.68 0.49 17.32
C ALA A 366 8.23 -0.92 17.63
N VAL A 367 9.13 -1.03 18.62
CA VAL A 367 9.66 -2.32 19.09
C VAL A 367 8.58 -3.21 19.73
N GLN A 368 7.54 -2.65 20.33
CA GLN A 368 6.40 -3.44 20.82
C GLN A 368 5.53 -3.95 19.67
N ILE A 369 5.37 -3.18 18.59
CA ILE A 369 4.67 -3.63 17.37
C ILE A 369 5.41 -4.84 16.78
N HIS A 370 6.74 -4.75 16.64
CA HIS A 370 7.61 -5.87 16.22
C HIS A 370 7.39 -7.14 17.07
N GLN A 371 7.37 -7.00 18.41
CA GLN A 371 7.14 -8.13 19.33
C GLN A 371 5.72 -8.69 19.25
N ASP A 372 4.70 -7.83 19.22
CA ASP A 372 3.29 -8.23 19.23
C ASP A 372 2.87 -8.92 17.92
N LEU A 373 3.46 -8.51 16.79
CA LEU A 373 3.33 -9.19 15.50
C LEU A 373 4.05 -10.54 15.43
N GLN A 374 4.92 -10.85 16.40
CA GLN A 374 5.85 -11.98 16.33
C GLN A 374 6.73 -11.94 15.08
N ALA A 375 7.21 -10.74 14.70
CA ALA A 375 8.05 -10.57 13.52
C ALA A 375 9.50 -11.02 13.81
N LYS A 376 10.07 -11.90 12.97
CA LYS A 376 11.47 -12.35 13.06
C LYS A 376 12.43 -11.18 12.82
N GLN A 377 12.18 -10.42 11.75
CA GLN A 377 12.90 -9.19 11.44
C GLN A 377 11.94 -8.03 11.14
N SER A 378 12.44 -6.81 11.21
CA SER A 378 11.68 -5.61 10.84
C SER A 378 12.56 -4.55 10.20
N VAL A 379 11.98 -3.78 9.28
CA VAL A 379 12.62 -2.65 8.60
C VAL A 379 11.96 -1.34 8.99
N ALA A 380 12.78 -0.34 9.30
CA ALA A 380 12.34 0.98 9.73
C ALA A 380 11.91 1.88 8.55
N ILE A 381 10.66 2.34 8.58
CA ILE A 381 10.08 3.24 7.56
C ILE A 381 9.61 4.57 8.18
N HIS A 382 9.03 5.46 7.35
CA HIS A 382 8.42 6.75 7.72
C HIS A 382 9.40 7.83 8.25
N TRP A 383 10.71 7.59 8.19
CA TRP A 383 11.74 8.51 8.66
C TRP A 383 12.67 8.95 7.51
N GLY A 384 13.65 9.82 7.79
CA GLY A 384 14.74 10.13 6.86
C GLY A 384 14.37 10.82 5.55
N THR A 385 13.09 11.17 5.31
CA THR A 385 12.61 11.54 3.96
C THR A 385 11.83 12.86 3.92
N PHE A 386 10.81 13.02 4.78
CA PHE A 386 9.99 14.24 4.90
C PHE A 386 10.03 14.78 6.33
N ALA A 387 10.02 16.10 6.50
CA ALA A 387 10.00 16.76 7.81
C ALA A 387 8.56 17.01 8.29
N LEU A 388 7.83 15.93 8.61
CA LEU A 388 6.39 15.92 8.94
C LEU A 388 6.07 16.25 10.41
N ALA A 389 7.09 16.25 11.26
CA ALA A 389 7.03 16.66 12.66
C ALA A 389 8.33 17.41 13.03
N TYR A 390 8.62 17.56 14.32
CA TYR A 390 9.69 18.44 14.83
C TYR A 390 10.84 17.70 15.50
N GLU A 391 10.82 16.37 15.59
CA GLU A 391 11.98 15.58 16.02
C GLU A 391 13.18 15.80 15.10
N TYR A 392 14.40 15.68 15.64
CA TYR A 392 15.61 15.81 14.85
C TYR A 392 15.68 14.68 13.82
N TYR A 393 16.08 14.99 12.58
CA TYR A 393 15.91 14.06 11.45
C TYR A 393 16.68 12.72 11.57
N LEU A 394 17.74 12.65 12.39
CA LEU A 394 18.50 11.43 12.74
C LEU A 394 18.18 10.89 14.15
N GLU A 395 17.27 11.50 14.90
CA GLU A 395 16.79 10.94 16.17
C GLU A 395 16.11 9.56 15.99
N PRO A 396 15.32 9.28 14.92
CA PRO A 396 14.58 8.02 14.83
C PRO A 396 15.42 6.73 14.95
N PRO A 397 16.55 6.55 14.22
CA PRO A 397 17.38 5.35 14.38
C PRO A 397 18.04 5.24 15.76
N VAL A 398 18.40 6.37 16.38
CA VAL A 398 19.01 6.39 17.72
C VAL A 398 18.02 5.83 18.74
N ARG A 399 16.79 6.35 18.74
CA ARG A 399 15.70 5.90 19.60
C ARG A 399 15.29 4.45 19.35
N LEU A 400 15.36 3.98 18.10
CA LEU A 400 15.11 2.57 17.78
C LEU A 400 16.15 1.67 18.48
N ARG A 401 17.45 2.00 18.37
CA ARG A 401 18.51 1.25 19.06
C ARG A 401 18.35 1.26 20.58
N GLU A 402 18.11 2.43 21.18
CA GLU A 402 17.80 2.55 22.63
C GLU A 402 16.63 1.64 23.06
N ALA A 403 15.58 1.55 22.23
CA ALA A 403 14.40 0.75 22.52
C ALA A 403 14.63 -0.77 22.35
N LEU A 404 15.48 -1.18 21.41
CA LEU A 404 15.88 -2.59 21.22
C LEU A 404 16.77 -3.07 22.36
N GLU A 405 17.80 -2.29 22.72
CA GLU A 405 18.70 -2.58 23.85
C GLU A 405 17.90 -2.74 25.15
N LYS A 406 17.00 -1.79 25.44
CA LYS A 406 16.11 -1.83 26.61
C LYS A 406 15.18 -3.06 26.65
N LYS A 407 14.92 -3.68 25.49
CA LYS A 407 14.10 -4.88 25.35
C LYS A 407 14.92 -6.17 25.25
N GLY A 408 16.25 -6.10 25.28
CA GLY A 408 17.15 -7.25 25.11
C GLY A 408 17.12 -7.83 23.69
N LEU A 409 16.71 -7.04 22.70
CA LEU A 409 16.61 -7.47 21.30
C LEU A 409 17.89 -7.11 20.52
N LYS A 410 18.22 -7.98 19.56
CA LYS A 410 19.38 -7.83 18.68
C LYS A 410 19.12 -6.69 17.67
N PRO A 411 20.12 -5.83 17.35
CA PRO A 411 19.96 -4.79 16.32
C PRO A 411 19.51 -5.33 14.95
N GLU A 412 19.87 -6.58 14.64
CA GLU A 412 19.51 -7.23 13.38
C GLU A 412 18.03 -7.64 13.31
N SER A 413 17.31 -7.73 14.43
CA SER A 413 15.87 -8.05 14.44
C SER A 413 15.00 -6.83 14.06
N PHE A 414 15.51 -5.61 14.16
CA PHE A 414 14.82 -4.42 13.67
C PHE A 414 15.83 -3.38 13.18
N PHE A 415 16.08 -3.39 11.87
CA PHE A 415 17.14 -2.62 11.23
C PHE A 415 16.61 -1.39 10.48
N THR A 416 17.51 -0.45 10.24
CA THR A 416 17.35 0.64 9.27
C THR A 416 18.07 0.30 7.97
N LEU A 417 17.62 0.89 6.87
CA LEU A 417 18.28 0.88 5.56
C LEU A 417 18.63 2.33 5.18
N HIS A 418 19.57 2.51 4.26
CA HIS A 418 19.74 3.75 3.51
C HIS A 418 18.71 3.83 2.36
N HIS A 419 18.46 5.02 1.83
CA HIS A 419 17.57 5.19 0.67
C HIS A 419 18.14 4.45 -0.53
N GLY A 420 17.36 3.55 -1.12
CA GLY A 420 17.76 2.70 -2.24
C GLY A 420 18.53 1.43 -1.84
N GLU A 421 18.82 1.23 -0.56
CA GLU A 421 19.44 -0.01 -0.08
C GLU A 421 18.45 -1.17 -0.15
N SER A 422 18.99 -2.35 -0.48
CA SER A 422 18.26 -3.61 -0.61
C SER A 422 18.86 -4.66 0.30
N ARG A 423 18.02 -5.45 0.97
CA ARG A 423 18.44 -6.52 1.87
C ARG A 423 17.66 -7.80 1.59
N HIS A 424 18.38 -8.90 1.40
CA HIS A 424 17.81 -10.25 1.45
C HIS A 424 17.55 -10.63 2.92
N ILE A 425 16.37 -11.16 3.18
CA ILE A 425 15.94 -11.71 4.46
C ILE A 425 16.15 -13.23 4.38
N ALA A 426 17.19 -13.71 5.05
CA ALA A 426 17.44 -15.13 5.13
C ALA A 426 16.33 -15.80 5.94
N THR A 427 15.65 -16.79 5.35
CA THR A 427 14.94 -17.79 6.13
C THR A 427 15.95 -18.51 7.00
N GLN A 428 15.92 -18.24 8.30
CA GLN A 428 16.48 -19.19 9.26
C GLN A 428 15.77 -20.52 9.04
N ASP A 429 16.56 -21.58 8.87
CA ASP A 429 16.06 -22.90 8.54
C ASP A 429 14.87 -23.25 9.43
N ARG A 430 13.76 -23.68 8.80
CA ARG A 430 12.65 -24.26 9.56
C ARG A 430 13.21 -25.52 10.19
N ASP A 431 13.42 -25.52 11.51
CA ASP A 431 13.87 -26.71 12.25
C ASP A 431 12.98 -27.90 11.86
N VAL A 432 13.53 -28.81 11.06
CA VAL A 432 12.85 -30.03 10.62
C VAL A 432 12.87 -30.99 11.81
N LEU A 433 11.92 -30.78 12.71
CA LEU A 433 11.52 -31.76 13.72
C LEU A 433 10.96 -32.98 12.99
N HIS A 434 11.86 -33.95 12.77
CA HIS A 434 11.58 -35.31 12.33
C HIS A 434 10.84 -36.13 13.40
#